data_AF-A0A0Q6GG10-F1
#
_entry.id   AF-A0A0Q6GG10-F1
#
_cell.length_a   1.000
_cell.length_b   1.000
_cell.length_c   1.000
_cell.angle_alpha   90.00
_cell.angle_beta   90.00
_cell.angle_gamma   90.00
#
_symmetry.space_group_name_H-M   'P 1'
#
loop_
_entity.id
_entity.type
_entity.pdbx_description
1 polymer ?
#
loop_
_entity_poly.entity_id
_entity_poly.type
_entity_poly.pdbx_seq_one_letter_code
_entity_poly.pdbx_strand_id
1 'polypeptide(L)'
;MSFNDYLKNRQTFNTPAGHFTRSARLDPNMPDASTWQDLKQYLEGDSLLSTNLTAAYEVWMAYQKSLQKVVKRSRGRPPKNDKRQSNEIWD
;
A
#
# COMPACT_ATOMS: atom_id res chain seq x y z
N MET A 1 0.89 -0.04 -7.12
CA MET A 1 1.37 0.81 -6.01
C MET A 1 2.56 0.10 -5.41
N SER A 2 3.67 0.80 -5.25
CA SER A 2 4.89 0.28 -4.64
C SER A 2 4.76 0.22 -3.10
N PHE A 3 5.65 -0.49 -2.41
CA PHE A 3 5.69 -0.48 -0.96
C PHE A 3 6.09 0.91 -0.44
N ASN A 4 7.02 1.57 -1.11
CA ASN A 4 7.42 2.94 -0.76
C ASN A 4 6.28 3.95 -0.94
N ASP A 5 5.47 3.83 -2.00
CA ASP A 5 4.28 4.67 -2.16
C ASP A 5 3.23 4.37 -1.09
N TYR A 6 3.06 3.10 -0.71
CA TYR A 6 2.19 2.73 0.40
C TYR A 6 2.64 3.39 1.70
N LEU A 7 3.93 3.29 2.02
CA LEU A 7 4.50 3.91 3.21
C LEU A 7 4.26 5.41 3.22
N LYS A 8 4.46 6.12 2.10
CA LYS A 8 4.21 7.57 1.99
C LYS A 8 2.75 7.96 2.26
N ASN A 9 1.79 7.13 1.87
CA ASN A 9 0.36 7.43 1.99
C ASN A 9 -0.31 6.87 3.24
N ARG A 10 0.35 5.98 3.99
CA ARG A 10 -0.22 5.34 5.19
C ARG A 10 -0.43 6.36 6.33
N GLN A 11 -1.54 6.29 7.05
CA GLN A 11 -1.65 7.08 8.29
C GLN A 11 -0.77 6.47 9.39
N THR A 12 -0.02 7.33 10.09
CA THR A 12 0.82 6.94 11.22
C THR A 12 0.13 7.32 12.52
N PHE A 13 0.02 6.36 13.45
CA PHE A 13 -0.49 6.57 14.80
C PHE A 13 0.64 6.35 15.82
N ASN A 14 0.42 6.67 17.09
CA ASN A 14 1.37 6.38 18.17
C ASN A 14 1.34 4.89 18.54
N THR A 15 1.75 4.05 17.59
CA THR A 15 1.82 2.58 17.70
C THR A 15 3.15 2.09 17.14
N PRO A 16 3.64 0.90 17.52
CA PRO A 16 4.88 0.34 16.96
C PRO A 16 4.91 0.36 15.42
N ALA A 17 3.81 -0.03 14.77
CA ALA A 17 3.67 0.04 13.31
C ALA A 17 3.72 1.48 12.77
N GLY A 18 3.22 2.46 13.52
CA GLY A 18 3.31 3.87 13.17
C GLY A 18 4.73 4.42 13.31
N HIS A 19 5.44 4.05 14.37
CA HIS A 19 6.85 4.39 14.56
C HIS A 19 7.71 3.79 13.43
N PHE A 20 7.54 2.49 13.13
CA PHE A 20 8.21 1.85 12.00
C PHE A 20 7.95 2.58 10.68
N THR A 21 6.68 2.92 10.39
CA THR A 21 6.33 3.65 9.17
C THR A 21 7.01 5.02 9.10
N ARG A 22 7.14 5.71 10.23
CA ARG A 22 7.83 7.00 10.29
C ARG A 22 9.34 6.85 10.04
N SER A 23 9.98 5.86 10.65
CA SER A 23 11.41 5.58 10.42
C SER A 23 11.67 5.16 8.97
N ALA A 24 10.88 4.24 8.43
CA ALA A 24 11.00 3.76 7.05
C ALA A 24 10.79 4.86 5.99
N ARG A 25 10.01 5.90 6.30
CA ARG A 25 9.85 7.08 5.41
C ARG A 25 11.07 7.98 5.37
N LEU A 26 11.79 8.06 6.48
CA LEU A 26 12.97 8.91 6.63
C LEU A 26 14.23 8.23 6.10
N ASP A 27 14.17 6.91 5.92
CA ASP A 27 15.25 6.11 5.38
C ASP A 27 15.33 6.24 3.85
N PRO A 28 16.37 6.88 3.29
CA PRO A 28 16.53 7.03 1.85
C PRO A 28 16.89 5.72 1.16
N ASN A 29 17.38 4.72 1.90
CA ASN A 29 17.79 3.41 1.38
C ASN A 29 16.66 2.37 1.49
N MET A 30 15.48 2.76 2.00
CA MET A 30 14.35 1.86 2.17
C MET A 30 13.99 1.18 0.85
N PRO A 31 14.13 -0.16 0.75
CA PRO A 31 13.93 -0.85 -0.50
C PRO A 31 12.45 -0.88 -0.85
N ASP A 32 12.16 -0.80 -2.15
CA ASP A 32 10.82 -1.10 -2.64
C ASP A 32 10.62 -2.62 -2.72
N ALA A 33 10.52 -3.24 -1.54
CA ALA A 33 10.48 -4.69 -1.41
C ALA A 33 9.23 -5.29 -2.09
N SER A 34 9.44 -6.34 -2.87
CA SER A 34 8.37 -7.12 -3.50
C SER A 34 7.94 -8.32 -2.66
N THR A 35 8.81 -8.81 -1.77
CA THR A 35 8.52 -9.90 -0.83
C THR A 35 8.82 -9.51 0.61
N TRP A 36 8.18 -10.21 1.55
CA TRP A 36 8.50 -10.06 2.98
C TRP A 36 9.95 -10.46 3.28
N GLN A 37 10.50 -11.44 2.56
CA GLN A 37 11.85 -11.93 2.80
C GLN A 37 12.90 -10.87 2.44
N ASP A 38 12.73 -10.17 1.32
CA ASP A 38 13.63 -9.08 0.91
C ASP A 38 13.58 -7.92 1.93
N LEU A 39 12.36 -7.56 2.34
CA LEU A 39 12.17 -6.53 3.37
C LEU A 39 12.80 -6.95 4.70
N LYS A 40 12.57 -8.19 5.13
CA LYS A 40 13.10 -8.72 6.39
C LYS A 40 14.63 -8.72 6.38
N GLN A 41 15.25 -9.19 5.29
CA GLN A 41 16.71 -9.22 5.17
C GLN A 41 17.31 -7.81 5.24
N TYR A 42 16.67 -6.82 4.61
CA TYR A 42 17.07 -5.42 4.74
C TYR A 42 16.98 -4.94 6.19
N LEU A 43 15.85 -5.19 6.86
CA LEU A 43 15.61 -4.76 8.23
C LEU A 43 16.54 -5.42 9.24
N GLU A 44 16.90 -6.68 9.04
CA GLU A 44 17.90 -7.39 9.85
C GLU A 44 19.31 -6.83 9.67
N GLY A 45 19.60 -6.23 8.51
CA GLY A 45 20.86 -5.55 8.23
C GLY A 45 20.98 -4.15 8.86
N ASP A 46 19.88 -3.56 9.33
CA ASP A 46 19.86 -2.25 9.97
C ASP A 46 19.53 -2.34 11.47
N SER A 47 20.50 -2.01 12.31
CA SER A 47 20.36 -2.00 13.77
C SER A 47 19.21 -1.11 14.29
N LEU A 48 18.85 -0.04 13.59
CA LEU A 48 17.78 0.88 13.99
C LEU A 48 16.39 0.31 13.67
N LEU A 49 16.26 -0.42 12.56
CA LEU A 49 14.98 -0.96 12.10
C LEU A 49 14.73 -2.41 12.54
N SER A 50 15.79 -3.18 12.79
CA SER A 50 15.75 -4.58 13.26
C SER A 50 14.99 -4.76 14.58
N THR A 51 14.97 -3.74 15.45
CA THR A 51 14.24 -3.76 16.73
C THR A 51 12.73 -3.87 16.57
N ASN A 52 12.20 -3.64 15.35
CA ASN A 52 10.78 -3.52 15.08
C ASN A 52 10.28 -4.49 13.99
N LEU A 53 10.91 -5.67 13.82
CA LEU A 53 10.49 -6.66 12.81
C LEU A 53 9.00 -7.04 12.89
N THR A 54 8.45 -7.17 14.11
CA THR A 54 7.02 -7.45 14.30
C THR A 54 6.14 -6.31 13.75
N ALA A 55 6.49 -5.06 14.08
CA ALA A 55 5.78 -3.88 13.59
C ALA A 55 5.92 -3.74 12.07
N ALA A 56 7.09 -4.04 11.51
CA ALA A 56 7.32 -4.05 10.07
C ALA A 56 6.45 -5.08 9.36
N TYR A 57 6.31 -6.28 9.93
CA TYR A 57 5.45 -7.32 9.39
C TYR A 57 3.98 -6.91 9.36
N GLU A 58 3.48 -6.25 10.42
CA GLU A 58 2.12 -5.70 10.43
C GLU A 58 1.88 -4.69 9.30
N VAL A 59 2.85 -3.81 9.06
CA VAL A 59 2.79 -2.83 7.96
C VAL A 59 2.82 -3.52 6.60
N TRP A 60 3.68 -4.54 6.44
CA TRP A 60 3.73 -5.36 5.23
C TRP A 60 2.40 -6.07 4.94
N MET A 61 1.77 -6.68 5.95
CA MET A 61 0.47 -7.31 5.80
C MET A 61 -0.64 -6.31 5.44
N ALA A 62 -0.59 -5.10 6.00
CA ALA A 62 -1.51 -4.03 5.64
C ALA A 62 -1.30 -3.54 4.19
N TYR A 63 -0.05 -3.48 3.71
CA TYR A 63 0.27 -3.22 2.31
C TYR A 63 -0.31 -4.29 1.38
N GLN A 64 -0.08 -5.57 1.66
CA GLN A 64 -0.64 -6.68 0.87
C GLN A 64 -2.17 -6.62 0.78
N LYS A 65 -2.85 -6.34 1.90
CA LYS A 65 -4.31 -6.12 1.91
C LYS A 65 -4.73 -4.92 1.06
N SER A 66 -3.93 -3.86 1.02
CA SER A 66 -4.22 -2.68 0.19
C SER A 66 -4.15 -3.00 -1.31
N LEU A 67 -3.17 -3.82 -1.73
CA LEU A 67 -3.05 -4.28 -3.12
C LEU A 67 -4.27 -5.09 -3.56
N GLN A 68 -4.76 -5.99 -2.71
CA GLN A 68 -5.97 -6.77 -3.00
C GLN A 68 -7.22 -5.90 -3.19
N LYS A 69 -7.35 -4.81 -2.43
CA LYS A 69 -8.47 -3.85 -2.59
C LYS A 69 -8.41 -3.11 -3.92
N VAL A 70 -7.22 -2.75 -4.40
CA VAL A 70 -7.04 -2.12 -5.71
C VAL A 70 -7.49 -3.06 -6.82
N VAL A 71 -7.10 -4.34 -6.76
CA VAL A 71 -7.51 -5.36 -7.76
C VAL A 71 -9.02 -5.59 -7.77
N LYS A 72 -9.69 -5.56 -6.62
CA LYS A 72 -11.15 -5.68 -6.56
C LYS A 72 -11.86 -4.48 -7.20
N ARG A 73 -11.35 -3.26 -6.98
CA ARG A 73 -11.92 -2.04 -7.58
C ARG A 73 -11.78 -2.00 -9.10
N SER A 74 -10.69 -2.54 -9.65
CA SER A 74 -10.50 -2.61 -11.11
C SER A 74 -11.40 -3.67 -11.78
N ARG A 75 -11.74 -4.75 -11.08
CA ARG A 75 -12.61 -5.81 -11.61
C ARG A 75 -14.12 -5.54 -11.46
N GLY A 76 -14.51 -4.68 -10.52
CA GLY A 76 -15.91 -4.47 -10.14
C GLY A 76 -16.60 -3.24 -10.74
N ARG A 77 -15.94 -2.47 -11.62
CA ARG A 77 -16.56 -1.28 -12.24
C ARG A 77 -17.10 -1.64 -13.62
N PRO A 78 -18.43 -1.78 -13.82
CA PRO A 78 -18.99 -1.84 -15.15
C PRO A 78 -18.68 -0.53 -15.88
N PRO A 79 -18.37 -0.55 -17.19
CA PRO A 79 -18.28 0.68 -17.96
C PRO A 79 -19.61 1.43 -17.85
N LYS A 80 -19.53 2.73 -17.55
CA LYS A 80 -20.69 3.62 -17.47
C LYS A 80 -21.29 3.68 -18.88
N ASN A 81 -22.40 3.00 -19.09
CA ASN A 81 -23.12 2.98 -20.37
C ASN A 81 -23.84 4.32 -20.51
N ASP A 82 -23.13 5.36 -20.97
CA ASP A 82 -23.71 6.65 -21.38
C ASP A 82 -24.46 6.48 -22.71
N LYS A 83 -25.56 5.70 -22.70
CA LYS A 83 -26.56 5.75 -23.77
C LYS A 83 -27.59 6.80 -23.39
N ARG A 84 -27.34 8.05 -23.80
CA ARG A 84 -28.40 9.05 -23.94
C ARG A 84 -29.39 8.53 -24.98
N GLN A 85 -30.57 8.11 -24.54
CA GLN A 85 -31.73 7.92 -25.40
C GLN A 85 -32.15 9.30 -25.91
N SER A 86 -31.80 9.59 -27.16
CA SER A 86 -32.46 10.64 -27.94
C SER A 86 -33.81 10.09 -28.38
N ASN A 87 -34.88 10.45 -27.66
CA ASN A 87 -36.24 10.29 -28.16
C ASN A 87 -36.46 11.35 -29.26
N GLU A 88 -36.24 10.97 -30.51
CA GLU A 88 -36.76 11.72 -31.64
C GLU A 88 -38.24 11.35 -31.81
N ILE A 89 -39.07 12.27 -31.37
CA ILE A 89 -40.50 12.37 -31.63
C ILE A 89 -40.65 12.65 -33.13
N TRP A 90 -41.42 11.83 -33.83
CA TRP A 90 -41.88 12.12 -35.19
C TRP A 90 -43.30 12.67 -35.09
N ASP A 91 -43.51 13.87 -35.64
CA ASP A 91 -44.80 14.49 -35.95
C ASP A 91 -45.29 14.01 -37.33
#